data_AF-A0A178A802-F1
#
_entry.id   AF-A0A178A802-F1
#
_cell.length_a   1.000
_cell.length_b   1.000
_cell.length_c   1.000
_cell.angle_alpha   90.00
_cell.angle_beta   90.00
_cell.angle_gamma   90.00
#
_symmetry.space_group_name_H-M   'P 1'
#
loop_
_entity.id
_entity.type
_entity.pdbx_description
1 polymer ?
#
loop_
_entity_poly.entity_id
_entity_poly.type
_entity_poly.pdbx_seq_one_letter_code
_entity_poly.pdbx_strand_id
1 'polypeptide(L)'
;MGRFTDIDEDEARLPEGMQRVGYDADTERYTFRDADGSLWESAPGSRYGELRPVGHQSSHEDIEAMNSVIEEDQQSAMRTMLPFGVLIFVFLFGVFKLVDGH
;
A
#
# COMPACT_ATOMS: atom_id res chain seq x y z
N MET A 1 -29.28 -10.70 21.67
CA MET A 1 -29.32 -11.00 20.23
C MET A 1 -29.42 -9.68 19.49
N GLY A 2 -28.27 -9.08 19.16
CA GLY A 2 -28.20 -7.80 18.46
C GLY A 2 -28.46 -8.03 16.98
N ARG A 3 -29.68 -7.67 16.54
CA ARG A 3 -30.10 -7.61 15.15
C ARG A 3 -29.19 -6.61 14.43
N PHE A 4 -28.45 -7.10 13.43
CA PHE A 4 -27.74 -6.26 12.46
C PHE A 4 -28.76 -5.41 11.71
N THR A 5 -28.89 -4.13 12.09
CA THR A 5 -29.78 -3.13 11.50
C THR A 5 -29.09 -2.24 10.46
N ASP A 6 -28.01 -2.71 9.84
CA ASP A 6 -27.22 -1.92 8.87
C ASP A 6 -27.30 -2.49 7.43
N ILE A 7 -28.39 -3.19 7.10
CA ILE A 7 -28.54 -3.84 5.77
C ILE A 7 -28.92 -2.83 4.67
N ASP A 8 -29.42 -1.64 5.00
CA ASP A 8 -30.16 -0.82 4.03
C ASP A 8 -29.40 0.42 3.49
N GLU A 9 -28.18 0.73 3.95
CA GLU A 9 -27.45 1.94 3.51
C GLU A 9 -26.34 1.71 2.48
N ASP A 10 -25.87 0.47 2.32
CA ASP A 10 -24.76 0.16 1.41
C ASP A 10 -25.18 0.21 -0.06
N GLU A 11 -26.40 -0.21 -0.37
CA GLU A 11 -26.92 -0.34 -1.75
C GLU A 11 -27.03 1.02 -2.46
N ALA A 12 -27.11 2.12 -1.70
CA ALA A 12 -27.10 3.48 -2.25
C ALA A 12 -25.68 4.05 -2.49
N ARG A 13 -24.63 3.40 -1.98
CA ARG A 13 -23.23 3.87 -2.05
C ARG A 13 -22.36 2.96 -2.92
N LEU A 14 -22.74 1.70 -3.02
CA LEU A 14 -22.10 0.72 -3.87
C LEU A 14 -22.66 0.82 -5.29
N PRO A 15 -21.86 0.47 -6.31
CA PRO A 15 -22.37 0.28 -7.67
C PRO A 15 -23.57 -0.67 -7.72
N GLU A 16 -24.48 -0.43 -8.66
CA GLU A 16 -25.69 -1.24 -8.81
C GLU A 16 -25.34 -2.72 -9.00
N GLY A 17 -25.87 -3.59 -8.13
CA GLY A 17 -25.60 -5.03 -8.15
C GLY A 17 -24.45 -5.50 -7.25
N MET A 18 -23.71 -4.59 -6.61
CA MET A 18 -22.65 -4.94 -5.67
C MET A 18 -23.15 -5.01 -4.22
N GLN A 19 -22.84 -6.10 -3.53
CA GLN A 19 -23.27 -6.36 -2.15
C GLN A 19 -22.09 -6.68 -1.23
N ARG A 20 -22.10 -6.12 -0.02
CA ARG A 20 -21.14 -6.52 1.03
C ARG A 20 -21.46 -7.92 1.56
N VAL A 21 -20.48 -8.83 1.50
CA VAL A 21 -20.64 -10.24 1.87
C VAL A 21 -19.82 -10.64 3.10
N GLY A 22 -18.86 -9.83 3.53
CA GLY A 22 -17.99 -10.17 4.66
C GLY A 22 -17.24 -8.98 5.26
N TYR A 23 -16.68 -9.23 6.44
CA TYR A 23 -15.76 -8.35 7.14
C TYR A 23 -14.66 -9.19 7.78
N ASP A 24 -13.41 -8.86 7.49
CA ASP A 24 -12.22 -9.42 8.14
C ASP A 24 -11.73 -8.42 9.19
N ALA A 25 -11.81 -8.82 10.46
CA ALA A 25 -11.42 -7.99 11.59
C ALA A 25 -9.90 -7.94 11.79
N ASP A 26 -9.15 -8.95 11.33
CA ASP A 26 -7.69 -8.98 11.50
C ASP A 26 -7.01 -8.00 10.53
N THR A 27 -7.61 -7.82 9.33
CA THR A 27 -7.11 -6.89 8.30
C THR A 27 -7.93 -5.59 8.20
N GLU A 28 -9.00 -5.48 8.99
CA GLU A 28 -9.97 -4.38 8.96
C GLU A 28 -10.52 -4.11 7.54
N ARG A 29 -10.81 -5.16 6.77
CA ARG A 29 -11.29 -5.08 5.39
C ARG A 29 -12.70 -5.60 5.22
N TYR A 30 -13.44 -4.96 4.33
CA TYR A 30 -14.76 -5.41 3.90
C TYR A 30 -14.65 -6.14 2.56
N THR A 31 -15.37 -7.26 2.44
CA THR A 31 -15.47 -8.02 1.19
C THR A 31 -16.83 -7.75 0.54
N PHE A 32 -16.80 -7.45 -0.74
CA PHE A 32 -17.95 -7.18 -1.58
C PHE A 32 -18.02 -8.21 -2.70
N ARG A 33 -19.21 -8.50 -3.17
CA ARG A 33 -19.47 -9.37 -4.31
C ARG A 33 -20.26 -8.59 -5.34
N ASP A 34 -19.78 -8.63 -6.56
CA ASP A 34 -20.40 -8.01 -7.73
C ASP A 34 -21.54 -8.88 -8.30
N ALA A 35 -22.35 -8.32 -9.19
CA ALA A 35 -23.44 -9.03 -9.87
C ALA A 35 -22.93 -10.25 -10.67
N ASP A 36 -21.73 -10.13 -11.23
CA ASP A 36 -21.04 -11.19 -11.98
C ASP A 36 -20.43 -12.28 -11.09
N GLY A 37 -20.55 -12.13 -9.76
CA GLY A 37 -19.97 -13.04 -8.78
C GLY A 37 -18.50 -12.75 -8.43
N SER A 38 -17.89 -11.75 -9.06
CA SER A 38 -16.53 -11.29 -8.74
C SER A 38 -16.45 -10.73 -7.32
N LEU A 39 -15.38 -11.08 -6.62
CA LEU A 39 -15.13 -10.61 -5.26
C LEU A 39 -14.25 -9.37 -5.28
N TRP A 40 -14.55 -8.43 -4.41
CA TRP A 40 -13.84 -7.16 -4.23
C TRP A 40 -13.56 -6.91 -2.75
N GLU A 41 -12.47 -6.24 -2.43
CA GLU A 41 -12.04 -5.90 -1.08
C GLU A 41 -11.85 -4.38 -0.94
N SER A 42 -12.21 -3.83 0.22
CA SER A 42 -11.85 -2.45 0.56
C SER A 42 -10.38 -2.33 0.98
N ALA A 43 -9.86 -1.10 0.93
CA ALA A 43 -8.62 -0.77 1.63
C ALA A 43 -8.75 -0.99 3.15
N PRO A 44 -7.65 -1.37 3.85
CA PRO A 44 -7.63 -1.53 5.31
C PRO A 44 -8.16 -0.28 6.02
N GLY A 45 -9.07 -0.46 6.98
CA GLY A 45 -9.64 0.62 7.78
C GLY A 45 -10.60 1.56 7.03
N SER A 46 -10.85 1.33 5.73
CA SER A 46 -11.79 2.11 4.93
C SER A 46 -13.08 1.33 4.71
N ARG A 47 -14.19 1.86 5.22
CA ARG A 47 -15.53 1.24 5.07
C ARG A 47 -16.07 1.38 3.64
N TYR A 48 -15.78 2.51 2.99
CA TYR A 48 -16.14 2.80 1.61
C TYR A 48 -14.99 3.61 1.00
N GLY A 49 -14.43 3.14 -0.11
CA GLY A 49 -13.21 3.70 -0.71
C GLY A 49 -12.85 2.94 -1.98
N GLU A 50 -11.57 2.93 -2.36
CA GLU A 50 -11.11 2.10 -3.49
C GLU A 50 -11.39 0.62 -3.22
N LEU A 51 -12.13 -0.01 -4.13
CA LEU A 51 -12.38 -1.45 -4.14
C LEU A 51 -11.35 -2.11 -5.06
N ARG A 52 -10.72 -3.17 -4.58
CA ARG A 52 -9.73 -3.95 -5.33
C ARG A 52 -10.25 -5.37 -5.56
N PRO A 53 -10.08 -5.96 -6.75
CA PRO A 53 -10.56 -7.31 -6.99
C PRO A 53 -9.79 -8.30 -6.12
N VAL A 54 -10.52 -9.18 -5.42
CA VAL A 54 -9.93 -10.26 -4.61
C VAL A 54 -9.30 -11.26 -5.56
N GLY A 55 -7.97 -11.38 -5.51
CA GLY A 55 -7.23 -12.25 -6.39
C GLY A 55 -6.78 -11.63 -7.71
N HIS A 56 -6.82 -10.29 -7.86
CA HIS A 56 -6.02 -9.64 -8.89
C HIS A 56 -4.56 -9.90 -8.55
N GLN A 57 -3.99 -10.94 -9.15
CA GLN A 57 -2.56 -11.11 -9.25
C GLN A 57 -2.11 -9.91 -10.08
N SER A 58 -1.59 -8.87 -9.40
CA SER A 58 -1.07 -7.68 -10.05
C SER A 58 -0.27 -8.14 -11.25
N SER A 59 -0.69 -7.72 -12.44
CA SER A 59 -0.01 -8.15 -13.65
C SER A 59 1.44 -7.66 -13.57
N HIS A 60 2.36 -8.33 -14.27
CA HIS A 60 3.76 -7.91 -14.29
C HIS A 60 3.89 -6.41 -14.67
N GLU A 61 3.00 -5.93 -15.54
CA GLU A 61 2.88 -4.54 -15.98
C GLU A 61 2.41 -3.61 -14.85
N ASP A 62 1.42 -4.02 -14.04
CA ASP A 62 0.98 -3.25 -12.86
C ASP A 62 2.10 -3.12 -11.82
N ILE A 63 2.88 -4.19 -11.64
CA ILE A 63 4.02 -4.23 -10.72
C ILE A 63 5.16 -3.33 -11.25
N GLU A 64 5.46 -3.39 -12.54
CA GLU A 64 6.49 -2.57 -13.18
C GLU A 64 6.13 -1.08 -13.16
N ALA A 65 4.86 -0.74 -13.43
CA ALA A 65 4.36 0.63 -13.30
C ALA A 65 4.49 1.14 -11.86
N MET A 66 4.16 0.32 -10.85
CA MET A 66 4.30 0.72 -9.45
C MET A 66 5.77 0.82 -9.01
N ASN A 67 6.63 -0.09 -9.47
CA ASN A 67 8.06 -0.03 -9.18
C ASN A 67 8.72 1.20 -9.81
N SER A 68 8.37 1.57 -11.03
CA SER A 68 8.94 2.76 -11.68
C SER A 68 8.59 4.06 -10.93
N VAL A 69 7.37 4.17 -10.39
CA VAL A 69 6.96 5.29 -9.52
C VAL A 69 7.76 5.31 -8.21
N ILE A 70 8.03 4.14 -7.60
CA ILE A 70 8.84 4.04 -6.38
C ILE A 70 10.31 4.39 -6.65
N GLU A 71 10.87 3.95 -7.78
CA GLU A 71 12.26 4.22 -8.17
C GLU A 71 12.51 5.71 -8.42
N GLU A 72 11.57 6.44 -9.02
CA GLU A 72 11.66 7.90 -9.20
C GLU A 72 11.75 8.65 -7.86
N ASP A 73 10.96 8.24 -6.86
CA ASP A 73 11.02 8.80 -5.51
C ASP A 73 12.37 8.48 -4.83
N GLN A 74 12.84 7.24 -4.97
CA GLN A 74 14.12 6.80 -4.40
C GLN A 74 15.33 7.53 -5.00
N GLN A 75 15.34 7.82 -6.31
CA GLN A 75 16.42 8.57 -6.94
C GLN A 75 16.56 10.00 -6.37
N SER A 76 15.43 10.63 -6.02
CA SER A 76 15.41 11.97 -5.42
C SER A 76 15.95 11.97 -3.98
N ALA A 77 15.62 10.92 -3.21
CA ALA A 77 16.17 10.70 -1.88
C ALA A 77 17.69 10.48 -1.92
N MET A 78 18.19 9.66 -2.84
CA MET A 78 19.63 9.40 -3.00
C MET A 78 20.41 10.66 -3.33
N ARG A 79 19.93 11.48 -4.28
CA ARG A 79 20.59 12.75 -4.65
C ARG A 79 20.69 13.72 -3.47
N THR A 80 19.65 13.76 -2.63
CA THR A 80 19.61 14.66 -1.46
C THR A 80 20.49 14.17 -0.32
N MET A 81 20.63 12.85 -0.16
CA MET A 81 21.44 12.24 0.91
C MET A 81 22.94 12.09 0.57
N LEU A 82 23.29 12.01 -0.72
CA LEU A 82 24.67 11.85 -1.22
C LEU A 82 25.71 12.82 -0.62
N PRO A 83 25.46 14.15 -0.47
CA PRO A 83 26.47 15.04 0.10
C PRO A 83 26.83 14.69 1.55
N PHE A 84 25.85 14.28 2.36
CA PHE A 84 26.10 13.88 3.75
C PHE A 84 26.85 12.56 3.84
N GLY A 85 26.49 11.59 2.99
CA GLY A 85 27.19 10.30 2.91
C GLY A 85 28.68 10.45 2.56
N VAL A 86 29.00 11.34 1.59
CA VAL A 86 30.40 11.63 1.22
C VAL A 86 31.16 12.29 2.37
N LEU A 87 30.54 13.24 3.08
CA LEU A 87 31.17 13.88 4.25
C LEU A 87 31.48 12.86 5.36
N ILE A 88 30.53 11.97 5.65
CA ILE A 88 30.73 10.89 6.63
C ILE A 88 31.85 9.95 6.18
N PHE A 89 31.87 9.56 4.92
CA PHE A 89 32.91 8.66 4.40
C PHE A 89 34.30 9.29 4.48
N VAL A 90 34.45 10.55 4.06
CA VAL A 90 35.72 11.30 4.15
C VAL A 90 36.15 11.46 5.61
N PHE A 91 35.22 11.78 6.51
CA PHE A 91 35.49 11.91 7.93
C PHE A 91 35.98 10.60 8.54
N LEU A 92 35.25 9.50 8.31
CA LEU A 92 35.61 8.17 8.79
C LEU A 92 36.98 7.74 8.25
N PHE A 93 37.24 7.95 6.96
CA PHE A 93 38.53 7.62 6.36
C PHE A 93 39.68 8.45 6.97
N GLY A 94 39.45 9.73 7.25
CA GLY A 94 40.41 10.60 7.94
C GLY A 94 40.70 10.14 9.37
N VAL A 95 39.66 9.77 10.13
CA VAL A 95 39.81 9.21 11.49
C VAL A 95 40.56 7.88 11.45
N PHE A 96 40.22 6.99 10.52
CA PHE A 96 40.88 5.70 10.36
C PHE A 96 42.37 5.87 10.08
N LYS A 97 42.72 6.80 9.16
CA LYS A 97 44.11 7.16 8.87
C LYS A 97 44.86 7.78 10.05
N LEU A 98 44.17 8.53 10.91
CA LEU A 98 44.76 9.12 12.12
C LEU A 98 45.04 8.05 13.18
N VAL A 99 44.15 7.06 13.32
CA VAL A 99 44.28 5.95 14.27
C VAL A 99 45.35 4.95 13.83
N ASP A 100 45.38 4.59 12.54
CA ASP A 100 46.41 3.68 11.99
C ASP A 100 47.79 4.34 11.85
N GLY A 101 47.86 5.67 11.92
CA GLY A 101 49.10 6.45 11.86
C GLY A 101 49.81 6.63 13.21
N HIS A 102 49.23 6.11 14.30
CA HIS A 102 49.78 6.11 15.65
C HIS A 102 50.34 4.74 16.04
#